data_AF-A0A0Q7V764-F1
#
_entry.id   AF-A0A0Q7V764-F1
#
_cell.length_a   1.000
_cell.length_b   1.000
_cell.length_c   1.000
_cell.angle_alpha   90.00
_cell.angle_beta   90.00
_cell.angle_gamma   90.00
#
_symmetry.space_group_name_H-M   'P 1'
#
loop_
_entity.id
_entity.type
_entity.pdbx_description
1 polymer ?
#
loop_
_entity_poly.entity_id
_entity_poly.type
_entity_poly.pdbx_seq_one_letter_code
_entity_poly.pdbx_strand_id
1 'polypeptide(L)'
;MATAFLLALALIAQDAPVSTAPTASAPPPRTQPAATAPTDDYGYVGWCYGALGGYVELYDKVMPEVTRIEKTFPGPDGFNAAMKEYPAMRAQAKKDLATYRSAIVAAEKASPRPISEYGAAAIKKGHSVWTGADQIDKARLAQVWMSWSPPSDCDTRAKTLETKSNLFGQALNYNVKKDAAPPVEETKAPEPAPTAAETAAPASEPEAPPPSVAEAAPAETPAAPAPVATPAVAKPTTKPAAKKTATALPPIGAKPAAMPIAAKGEIIIDPNDPKPCAGSLVPAKRGGKNVLICKAD
;
A
#
# COMPACT_ATOMS: atom_id res chain seq x y z
N MET A 1 -4.16 63.22 30.58
CA MET A 1 -4.64 62.57 29.33
C MET A 1 -4.21 61.11 29.39
N ALA A 2 -5.00 60.25 30.03
CA ALA A 2 -4.68 58.84 30.27
C ALA A 2 -5.96 57.99 30.22
N THR A 3 -6.85 58.30 29.29
CA THR A 3 -8.20 57.74 29.18
C THR A 3 -8.54 57.35 27.74
N ALA A 4 -7.54 56.96 26.95
CA ALA A 4 -7.74 56.46 25.58
C ALA A 4 -7.17 55.05 25.35
N PHE A 5 -6.28 54.56 26.23
CA PHE A 5 -5.67 53.23 26.08
C PHE A 5 -6.47 52.07 26.72
N LEU A 6 -7.53 52.37 27.48
CA LEU A 6 -8.35 51.33 28.13
C LEU A 6 -9.56 50.87 27.30
N LEU A 7 -9.89 51.54 26.19
CA LEU A 7 -10.98 51.10 25.30
C LEU A 7 -10.54 50.11 24.20
N ALA A 8 -9.22 49.92 23.99
CA ALA A 8 -8.73 48.96 22.99
C ALA A 8 -8.64 47.51 23.50
N LEU A 9 -8.74 47.27 24.82
CA LEU A 9 -8.71 45.93 25.41
C LEU A 9 -10.10 45.31 25.65
N ALA A 10 -11.17 46.08 25.44
CA ALA A 10 -12.55 45.65 25.69
C ALA A 10 -13.26 45.04 24.46
N LEU A 11 -12.61 44.98 23.29
CA LEU A 11 -13.19 44.40 22.07
C LEU A 11 -12.77 42.95 21.77
N ILE A 12 -11.98 42.30 22.63
CA ILE A 12 -11.59 40.87 22.47
C ILE A 12 -12.58 39.93 23.19
N ALA A 13 -13.61 40.47 23.85
CA ALA A 13 -14.67 39.70 24.51
C ALA A 13 -16.03 39.89 23.82
N GLN A 14 -16.12 39.60 22.53
CA GLN A 14 -17.39 39.23 21.92
C GLN A 14 -17.50 37.71 21.89
N ASP A 15 -17.98 37.21 23.02
CA ASP A 15 -18.63 35.90 23.14
C ASP A 15 -19.91 35.97 22.28
N ALA A 16 -19.81 35.46 21.05
CA ALA A 16 -21.00 35.15 20.27
C ALA A 16 -21.64 33.88 20.86
N PRO A 17 -22.97 33.82 21.03
CA PRO A 17 -23.62 32.60 21.51
C PRO A 17 -23.35 31.49 20.50
N VAL A 18 -22.55 30.52 20.91
CA VAL A 18 -22.22 29.33 20.13
C VAL A 18 -23.53 28.57 19.94
N SER A 19 -24.07 28.69 18.73
CA SER A 19 -25.14 27.85 18.22
C SER A 19 -24.77 26.39 18.46
N THR A 20 -25.61 25.68 19.22
CA THR A 20 -25.52 24.24 19.52
C THR A 20 -25.86 23.37 18.30
N ALA A 21 -25.24 23.65 17.15
CA ALA A 21 -25.19 22.73 16.03
C ALA A 21 -23.99 21.80 16.22
N PRO A 22 -24.14 20.48 16.06
CA PRO A 22 -23.03 19.55 16.19
C PRO A 22 -22.01 19.88 15.10
N THR A 23 -20.93 20.55 15.51
CA THR A 23 -19.76 20.74 14.66
C THR A 23 -19.25 19.34 14.35
N ALA A 24 -19.18 18.99 13.08
CA ALA A 24 -18.51 17.79 12.63
C ALA A 24 -17.10 17.82 13.24
N SER A 25 -16.86 16.94 14.21
CA SER A 25 -15.56 16.78 14.83
C SER A 25 -14.53 16.64 13.72
N ALA A 26 -13.56 17.55 13.69
CA ALA A 26 -12.34 17.36 12.94
C ALA A 26 -11.81 15.93 13.23
N PRO A 27 -11.29 15.21 12.22
CA PRO A 27 -10.77 13.86 12.45
C PRO A 27 -9.79 13.89 13.62
N PRO A 28 -10.00 13.07 14.68
CA PRO A 28 -9.07 13.05 15.79
C PRO A 28 -7.68 12.69 15.27
N PRO A 29 -6.61 13.27 15.86
CA PRO A 29 -5.25 13.13 15.39
C PRO A 29 -4.94 11.65 15.17
N ARG A 30 -4.27 11.35 14.04
CA ARG A 30 -3.66 10.03 13.80
C ARG A 30 -2.92 9.66 15.10
N THR A 31 -3.23 8.51 15.68
CA THR A 31 -2.89 8.15 17.06
C THR A 31 -1.39 7.98 17.34
N GLN A 32 -0.53 8.33 16.38
CA GLN A 32 0.91 8.53 16.50
C GLN A 32 1.29 9.55 15.41
N PRO A 33 2.31 10.42 15.61
CA PRO A 33 2.97 11.05 14.46
C PRO A 33 3.33 9.92 13.50
N ALA A 34 2.85 9.97 12.25
CA ALA A 34 3.21 8.97 11.26
C ALA A 34 4.73 8.80 11.32
N ALA A 35 5.21 7.62 11.68
CA ALA A 35 6.62 7.36 11.92
C ALA A 35 7.39 7.87 10.70
N THR A 36 8.05 9.02 10.83
CA THR A 36 8.41 9.81 9.64
C THR A 36 9.33 9.00 8.76
N ALA A 37 8.96 8.84 7.49
CA ALA A 37 9.74 8.04 6.56
C ALA A 37 11.17 8.60 6.44
N PRO A 38 12.20 7.75 6.30
CA PRO A 38 13.55 8.20 5.99
C PRO A 38 13.59 9.00 4.69
N THR A 39 14.54 9.92 4.57
CA THR A 39 14.64 10.80 3.38
C THR A 39 15.37 10.14 2.21
N ASP A 40 16.28 9.22 2.46
CA ASP A 40 17.02 8.50 1.41
C ASP A 40 16.18 7.43 0.71
N ASP A 41 16.52 7.09 -0.54
CA ASP A 41 15.73 6.15 -1.37
C ASP A 41 15.64 4.76 -0.73
N TYR A 42 16.74 4.23 -0.18
CA TYR A 42 16.78 2.88 0.38
C TYR A 42 15.95 2.77 1.67
N GLY A 43 16.18 3.67 2.63
CA GLY A 43 15.40 3.73 3.85
C GLY A 43 13.93 4.04 3.61
N TYR A 44 13.60 4.90 2.64
CA TYR A 44 12.21 5.20 2.29
C TYR A 44 11.48 3.98 1.73
N VAL A 45 12.10 3.24 0.79
CA VAL A 45 11.50 2.02 0.23
C VAL A 45 11.35 0.94 1.31
N GLY A 46 12.33 0.81 2.21
CA GLY A 46 12.21 -0.05 3.40
C GLY A 46 11.01 0.33 4.28
N TRP A 47 10.84 1.62 4.54
CA TRP A 47 9.67 2.13 5.28
C TRP A 47 8.35 1.86 4.55
N CYS A 48 8.28 2.08 3.24
CA CYS A 48 7.10 1.75 2.43
C CYS A 48 6.77 0.25 2.52
N TYR A 49 7.78 -0.63 2.47
CA TYR A 49 7.62 -2.07 2.64
C TYR A 49 7.01 -2.42 4.00
N GLY A 50 7.54 -1.87 5.08
CA GLY A 50 6.99 -2.13 6.42
C GLY A 50 5.57 -1.64 6.60
N ALA A 51 5.29 -0.41 6.13
CA ALA A 51 3.97 0.20 6.25
C ALA A 51 2.92 -0.55 5.42
N LEU A 52 3.24 -0.92 4.18
CA LEU A 52 2.33 -1.70 3.34
C LEU A 52 2.18 -3.15 3.86
N GLY A 53 3.24 -3.71 4.46
CA GLY A 53 3.19 -5.03 5.10
C GLY A 53 2.15 -5.08 6.21
N GLY A 54 2.21 -4.14 7.16
CA GLY A 54 1.22 -4.05 8.24
C GLY A 54 -0.20 -3.81 7.74
N TYR A 55 -0.38 -3.04 6.66
CA TYR A 55 -1.69 -2.85 6.02
C TYR A 55 -2.29 -4.17 5.52
N VAL A 56 -1.48 -4.99 4.85
CA VAL A 56 -1.90 -6.30 4.32
C VAL A 56 -2.17 -7.32 5.43
N GLU A 57 -1.39 -7.29 6.52
CA GLU A 57 -1.57 -8.14 7.70
C GLU A 57 -2.89 -7.86 8.43
N LEU A 58 -3.29 -6.58 8.51
CA LEU A 58 -4.52 -6.19 9.19
C LEU A 58 -5.80 -6.52 8.42
N TYR A 59 -5.71 -6.86 7.13
CA TYR A 59 -6.85 -7.05 6.24
C TYR A 59 -7.94 -7.94 6.87
N ASP A 60 -7.60 -9.17 7.26
CA ASP A 60 -8.61 -10.12 7.74
C ASP A 60 -9.23 -9.69 9.09
N LYS A 61 -8.49 -8.90 9.88
CA LYS A 61 -8.96 -8.35 11.16
C LYS A 61 -9.96 -7.20 10.98
N VAL A 62 -9.75 -6.34 9.98
CA VAL A 62 -10.58 -5.15 9.77
C VAL A 62 -11.80 -5.40 8.89
N MET A 63 -11.73 -6.37 7.98
CA MET A 63 -12.78 -6.62 6.99
C MET A 63 -14.20 -6.81 7.57
N PRO A 64 -14.42 -7.45 8.74
CA PRO A 64 -15.75 -7.52 9.33
C PRO A 64 -16.37 -6.15 9.63
N GLU A 65 -15.57 -5.22 10.17
CA GLU A 65 -16.01 -3.86 10.45
C GLU A 65 -16.11 -3.02 9.18
N VAL A 66 -15.18 -3.15 8.23
CA VAL A 66 -15.27 -2.53 6.90
C VAL A 66 -16.58 -2.93 6.21
N THR A 67 -16.91 -4.21 6.24
CA THR A 67 -18.17 -4.73 5.68
C THR A 67 -19.39 -4.11 6.36
N ARG A 68 -19.37 -3.96 7.69
CA ARG A 68 -20.47 -3.32 8.43
C ARG A 68 -20.60 -1.83 8.08
N ILE A 69 -19.48 -1.12 7.99
CA ILE A 69 -19.43 0.30 7.64
C ILE A 69 -20.00 0.52 6.24
N GLU A 70 -19.51 -0.22 5.24
CA GLU A 70 -19.93 -0.10 3.84
C GLU A 70 -21.39 -0.50 3.60
N LYS A 71 -21.95 -1.41 4.41
CA LYS A 71 -23.40 -1.71 4.39
C LYS A 71 -24.23 -0.56 4.94
N THR A 72 -23.73 0.11 5.97
CA THR A 72 -24.46 1.17 6.69
C THR A 72 -24.36 2.50 5.93
N PHE A 73 -23.20 2.76 5.33
CA PHE A 73 -22.84 3.99 4.65
C PHE A 73 -22.20 3.64 3.29
N PRO A 74 -23.00 3.17 2.32
CA PRO A 74 -22.45 2.81 1.02
C PRO A 74 -21.84 4.03 0.32
N GLY A 75 -20.65 3.84 -0.25
CA GLY A 75 -20.04 4.82 -1.14
C GLY A 75 -20.87 5.08 -2.42
N PRO A 76 -20.43 6.02 -3.27
CA PRO A 76 -21.17 6.42 -4.47
C PRO A 76 -21.44 5.26 -5.44
N ASP A 77 -20.53 4.29 -5.52
CA ASP A 77 -20.65 3.10 -6.38
C ASP A 77 -21.39 1.93 -5.69
N GLY A 78 -21.76 2.08 -4.42
CA GLY A 78 -22.50 1.12 -3.62
C GLY A 78 -21.65 0.01 -2.98
N PHE A 79 -22.26 -0.66 -1.98
CA PHE A 79 -21.62 -1.72 -1.19
C PHE A 79 -20.97 -2.84 -2.04
N ASN A 80 -21.66 -3.31 -3.07
CA ASN A 80 -21.17 -4.41 -3.91
C ASN A 80 -19.91 -4.05 -4.73
N ALA A 81 -19.74 -2.78 -5.08
CA ALA A 81 -18.53 -2.31 -5.75
C ALA A 81 -17.37 -2.25 -4.74
N ALA A 82 -17.60 -1.64 -3.57
CA ALA A 82 -16.60 -1.56 -2.49
C ALA A 82 -16.08 -2.95 -2.08
N MET A 83 -16.96 -3.94 -1.92
CA MET A 83 -16.56 -5.31 -1.54
C MET A 83 -15.73 -6.04 -2.60
N LYS A 84 -15.74 -5.60 -3.87
CA LYS A 84 -14.85 -6.12 -4.91
C LYS A 84 -13.49 -5.42 -4.90
N GLU A 85 -13.45 -4.17 -4.48
CA GLU A 85 -12.24 -3.36 -4.48
C GLU A 85 -11.25 -3.79 -3.40
N TYR A 86 -11.70 -4.04 -2.16
CA TYR A 86 -10.79 -4.40 -1.07
C TYR A 86 -9.89 -5.63 -1.35
N PRO A 87 -10.41 -6.77 -1.87
CA PRO A 87 -9.55 -7.88 -2.28
C PRO A 87 -8.56 -7.52 -3.40
N ALA A 88 -8.98 -6.68 -4.36
CA ALA A 88 -8.12 -6.22 -5.45
C ALA A 88 -6.98 -5.32 -4.92
N MET A 89 -7.29 -4.40 -4.01
CA MET A 89 -6.31 -3.58 -3.31
C MET A 89 -5.32 -4.44 -2.52
N ARG A 90 -5.78 -5.46 -1.79
CA ARG A 90 -4.88 -6.40 -1.07
C ARG A 90 -3.97 -7.14 -2.04
N ALA A 91 -4.50 -7.60 -3.17
CA ALA A 91 -3.72 -8.29 -4.20
C ALA A 91 -2.67 -7.37 -4.83
N GLN A 92 -3.02 -6.10 -5.09
CA GLN A 92 -2.07 -5.10 -5.58
C GLN A 92 -0.98 -4.80 -4.55
N ALA A 93 -1.34 -4.57 -3.28
CA ALA A 93 -0.39 -4.33 -2.21
C ALA A 93 0.63 -5.48 -2.06
N LYS A 94 0.20 -6.74 -2.24
CA LYS A 94 1.12 -7.90 -2.25
C LYS A 94 2.11 -7.87 -3.42
N LYS A 95 1.70 -7.38 -4.60
CA LYS A 95 2.61 -7.21 -5.75
C LYS A 95 3.61 -6.09 -5.47
N ASP A 96 3.14 -4.97 -4.93
CA ASP A 96 4.00 -3.83 -4.60
C ASP A 96 5.04 -4.21 -3.53
N LEU A 97 4.66 -5.02 -2.53
CA LEU A 97 5.61 -5.59 -1.56
C LEU A 97 6.72 -6.40 -2.22
N ALA A 98 6.41 -7.17 -3.28
CA ALA A 98 7.43 -7.90 -4.03
C ALA A 98 8.39 -6.96 -4.75
N THR A 99 7.89 -5.88 -5.36
CA THR A 99 8.70 -4.83 -5.99
C THR A 99 9.59 -4.10 -4.97
N TYR A 100 9.07 -3.76 -3.79
CA TYR A 100 9.87 -3.10 -2.76
C TYR A 100 10.96 -4.04 -2.24
N ARG A 101 10.62 -5.32 -2.05
CA ARG A 101 11.61 -6.34 -1.66
C ARG A 101 12.71 -6.50 -2.70
N SER A 102 12.38 -6.55 -3.99
CA SER A 102 13.40 -6.68 -5.04
C SER A 102 14.34 -5.47 -5.06
N ALA A 103 13.79 -4.27 -4.91
CA ALA A 103 14.58 -3.03 -4.83
C ALA A 103 15.52 -3.01 -3.61
N ILE A 104 15.04 -3.41 -2.43
CA ILE A 104 15.85 -3.49 -1.20
C ILE A 104 17.01 -4.49 -1.38
N VAL A 105 16.71 -5.71 -1.87
CA VAL A 105 17.72 -6.74 -2.10
C VAL A 105 18.73 -6.32 -3.16
N ALA A 106 18.28 -5.67 -4.24
CA ALA A 106 19.18 -5.14 -5.26
C ALA A 106 20.13 -4.08 -4.69
N ALA A 107 19.62 -3.17 -3.86
CA ALA A 107 20.41 -2.14 -3.19
C ALA A 107 21.43 -2.74 -2.22
N GLU A 108 21.03 -3.73 -1.42
CA GLU A 108 21.93 -4.44 -0.50
C GLU A 108 23.07 -5.14 -1.25
N LYS A 109 22.74 -5.80 -2.36
CA LYS A 109 23.73 -6.49 -3.20
C LYS A 109 24.69 -5.53 -3.92
N ALA A 110 24.21 -4.34 -4.28
CA ALA A 110 25.00 -3.31 -4.96
C ALA A 110 25.85 -2.47 -4.00
N SER A 111 25.61 -2.57 -2.69
CA SER A 111 26.30 -1.77 -1.70
C SER A 111 27.69 -2.35 -1.37
N PRO A 112 28.75 -1.52 -1.32
CA PRO A 112 30.08 -1.97 -0.87
C PRO A 112 30.15 -2.20 0.64
N ARG A 113 29.12 -1.79 1.40
CA ARG A 113 29.00 -2.00 2.85
C ARG A 113 27.71 -2.74 3.16
N PRO A 114 27.66 -3.56 4.22
CA PRO A 114 26.41 -4.16 4.66
C PRO A 114 25.45 -3.07 5.14
N ILE A 115 24.32 -2.89 4.43
CA ILE A 115 23.28 -1.90 4.75
C ILE A 115 21.97 -2.54 5.22
N SER A 116 21.91 -3.87 5.29
CA SER A 116 20.71 -4.64 5.65
C SER A 116 20.13 -4.27 7.01
N GLU A 117 20.98 -3.99 8.01
CA GLU A 117 20.53 -3.55 9.34
C GLU A 117 19.77 -2.22 9.29
N TYR A 118 20.22 -1.29 8.44
CA TYR A 118 19.52 -0.04 8.22
C TYR A 118 18.18 -0.26 7.51
N GLY A 119 18.15 -1.14 6.51
CA GLY A 119 16.91 -1.53 5.83
C GLY A 119 15.91 -2.18 6.79
N ALA A 120 16.36 -3.09 7.64
CA ALA A 120 15.53 -3.74 8.66
C ALA A 120 14.95 -2.72 9.66
N ALA A 121 15.75 -1.75 10.10
CA ALA A 121 15.28 -0.67 10.97
C ALA A 121 14.23 0.21 10.27
N ALA A 122 14.43 0.53 8.99
CA ALA A 122 13.46 1.28 8.20
C ALA A 122 12.14 0.51 7.99
N ILE A 123 12.22 -0.80 7.72
CA ILE A 123 11.05 -1.69 7.63
C ILE A 123 10.29 -1.70 8.96
N LYS A 124 10.98 -1.88 10.09
CA LYS A 124 10.37 -1.83 11.43
C LYS A 124 9.68 -0.49 11.69
N LYS A 125 10.32 0.62 11.29
CA LYS A 125 9.74 1.96 11.38
C LYS A 125 8.50 2.11 10.50
N GLY A 126 8.51 1.56 9.29
CA GLY A 126 7.34 1.51 8.42
C GLY A 126 6.18 0.76 9.04
N HIS A 127 6.45 -0.44 9.55
CA HIS A 127 5.45 -1.27 10.22
C HIS A 127 4.87 -0.58 11.46
N SER A 128 5.65 0.27 12.12
CA SER A 128 5.20 1.01 13.30
C SER A 128 4.02 1.97 13.05
N VAL A 129 3.72 2.31 11.79
CA VAL A 129 2.47 3.00 11.41
C VAL A 129 1.22 2.26 11.92
N TRP A 130 1.30 0.95 12.08
CA TRP A 130 0.24 0.06 12.54
C TRP A 130 0.43 -0.45 13.97
N THR A 131 1.46 0.02 14.67
CA THR A 131 1.65 -0.34 16.08
C THR A 131 0.46 0.14 16.91
N GLY A 132 -0.02 -0.70 17.82
CA GLY A 132 -1.19 -0.41 18.65
C GLY A 132 -2.52 -0.71 17.95
N ALA A 133 -2.53 -1.35 16.77
CA ALA A 133 -3.77 -1.80 16.13
C ALA A 133 -4.60 -2.76 16.99
N ASP A 134 -4.00 -3.45 17.96
CA ASP A 134 -4.71 -4.29 18.94
C ASP A 134 -5.30 -3.51 20.12
N GLN A 135 -4.86 -2.27 20.34
CA GLN A 135 -5.23 -1.46 21.49
C GLN A 135 -6.33 -0.42 21.17
N ILE A 136 -6.64 -0.21 19.88
CA ILE A 136 -7.73 0.67 19.44
C ILE A 136 -9.00 -0.12 19.19
N ASP A 137 -10.15 0.54 19.28
CA ASP A 137 -11.43 -0.11 18.99
C ASP A 137 -11.50 -0.56 17.51
N LYS A 138 -12.27 -1.62 17.26
CA LYS A 138 -12.32 -2.26 15.94
C LYS A 138 -12.90 -1.35 14.85
N ALA A 139 -13.90 -0.52 15.19
CA ALA A 139 -14.52 0.37 14.23
C ALA A 139 -13.57 1.51 13.82
N ARG A 140 -12.82 2.04 14.79
CA ARG A 140 -11.76 3.02 14.55
C ARG A 140 -10.61 2.44 13.77
N LEU A 141 -10.17 1.22 14.08
CA LEU A 141 -9.15 0.53 13.30
C LEU A 141 -9.57 0.40 11.83
N ALA A 142 -10.81 -0.05 11.58
CA ALA A 142 -11.34 -0.15 10.23
C ALA A 142 -11.39 1.19 9.51
N GLN A 143 -11.84 2.26 10.17
CA GLN A 143 -11.84 3.61 9.59
C GLN A 143 -10.43 4.10 9.24
N VAL A 144 -9.47 3.95 10.16
CA VAL A 144 -8.08 4.34 9.93
C VAL A 144 -7.51 3.54 8.76
N TRP A 145 -7.72 2.23 8.74
CA TRP A 145 -7.27 1.34 7.68
C TRP A 145 -7.88 1.71 6.32
N MET A 146 -9.20 1.95 6.25
CA MET A 146 -9.89 2.38 5.02
C MET A 146 -9.40 3.74 4.51
N SER A 147 -9.02 4.64 5.41
CA SER A 147 -8.54 5.98 5.07
C SER A 147 -7.04 6.04 4.71
N TRP A 148 -6.32 4.95 4.95
CA TRP A 148 -4.88 4.91 4.75
C TRP A 148 -4.53 4.46 3.34
N SER A 149 -3.52 5.11 2.77
CA SER A 149 -2.93 4.75 1.49
C SER A 149 -1.41 4.90 1.62
N PRO A 150 -0.61 4.02 0.99
CA PRO A 150 0.82 4.26 0.92
C PRO A 150 1.11 5.59 0.19
N PRO A 151 2.22 6.28 0.51
CA PRO A 151 2.66 7.41 -0.28
C PRO A 151 2.76 7.08 -1.77
N SER A 152 2.31 8.01 -2.62
CA SER A 152 2.19 7.79 -4.07
C SER A 152 3.52 7.54 -4.78
N ASP A 153 4.63 7.97 -4.18
CA ASP A 153 5.97 7.85 -4.74
C ASP A 153 6.71 6.56 -4.31
N CYS A 154 6.14 5.74 -3.42
CA CYS A 154 6.78 4.49 -2.97
C CYS A 154 7.16 3.57 -4.15
N ASP A 155 6.25 3.35 -5.11
CA ASP A 155 6.51 2.53 -6.30
C ASP A 155 7.58 3.14 -7.23
N THR A 156 7.51 4.45 -7.47
CA THR A 156 8.46 5.12 -8.36
C THR A 156 9.87 5.11 -7.76
N ARG A 157 10.00 5.33 -6.45
CA ARG A 157 11.29 5.29 -5.75
C ARG A 157 11.83 3.87 -5.68
N ALA A 158 11.00 2.85 -5.46
CA ALA A 158 11.42 1.46 -5.49
C ALA A 158 12.00 1.05 -6.85
N LYS A 159 11.27 1.32 -7.95
CA LYS A 159 11.75 1.03 -9.32
C LYS A 159 13.03 1.78 -9.67
N THR A 160 13.13 3.03 -9.24
CA THR A 160 14.32 3.85 -9.44
C THR A 160 15.50 3.30 -8.66
N LEU A 161 15.29 2.94 -7.38
CA LEU A 161 16.29 2.34 -6.51
C LEU A 161 16.79 1.01 -7.08
N GLU A 162 15.89 0.14 -7.51
CA GLU A 162 16.23 -1.15 -8.13
C GLU A 162 17.07 -0.95 -9.39
N THR A 163 16.66 -0.05 -10.29
CA THR A 163 17.40 0.23 -11.54
C THR A 163 18.80 0.75 -11.26
N LYS A 164 18.92 1.75 -10.37
CA LYS A 164 20.22 2.31 -9.95
C LYS A 164 21.10 1.21 -9.34
N SER A 165 20.53 0.42 -8.43
CA SER A 165 21.26 -0.64 -7.71
C SER A 165 21.73 -1.74 -8.65
N ASN A 166 20.91 -2.17 -9.61
CA ASN A 166 21.33 -3.14 -10.61
C ASN A 166 22.49 -2.61 -11.47
N LEU A 167 22.47 -1.34 -11.86
CA LEU A 167 23.56 -0.71 -12.61
C LEU A 167 24.86 -0.65 -11.79
N PHE A 168 24.78 -0.20 -10.54
CA PHE A 168 25.94 -0.16 -9.64
C PHE A 168 26.49 -1.56 -9.33
N GLY A 169 25.60 -2.52 -9.08
CA GLY A 169 25.96 -3.91 -8.87
C GLY A 169 26.70 -4.49 -10.07
N GLN A 170 26.23 -4.23 -11.29
CA GLN A 170 26.93 -4.67 -12.51
C GLN A 170 28.30 -4.01 -12.65
N ALA A 171 28.41 -2.71 -12.39
CA ALA A 171 29.69 -1.99 -12.47
C ALA A 171 30.72 -2.50 -11.46
N LEU A 172 30.31 -2.74 -10.20
CA LEU A 172 31.19 -3.28 -9.17
C LEU A 172 31.62 -4.72 -9.51
N ASN A 173 30.67 -5.57 -9.93
CA ASN A 173 30.98 -6.95 -10.30
C ASN A 173 31.81 -7.08 -11.60
N TYR A 174 31.70 -6.13 -12.53
CA TYR A 174 32.53 -6.11 -13.75
C TYR A 174 34.02 -5.94 -13.41
N ASN A 175 34.35 -5.04 -12.49
CA ASN A 175 35.75 -4.84 -12.07
C ASN A 175 36.27 -6.08 -11.32
N VAL A 176 35.48 -6.66 -10.40
CA VAL A 176 35.88 -7.89 -9.70
C VAL A 176 36.10 -9.07 -10.66
N LYS A 177 35.29 -9.23 -11.71
CA LYS A 177 35.49 -10.26 -12.74
C LYS A 177 36.66 -9.98 -13.69
N LYS A 178 36.99 -8.71 -13.92
CA LYS A 178 38.14 -8.31 -14.75
C LYS A 178 39.46 -8.49 -14.01
N ASP A 179 39.46 -8.29 -12.70
CA ASP A 179 40.61 -8.50 -11.82
C ASP A 179 40.76 -9.96 -11.36
N ALA A 180 39.74 -10.80 -11.60
CA ALA A 180 39.88 -12.25 -11.52
C ALA A 180 40.74 -12.73 -12.69
N ALA A 181 42.05 -12.87 -12.42
CA ALA A 181 42.96 -13.63 -13.26
C ALA A 181 42.33 -15.01 -13.61
N PRO A 182 42.59 -15.57 -14.80
CA PRO A 182 42.04 -16.87 -15.17
C PRO A 182 42.36 -17.89 -14.07
N PRO A 183 41.46 -18.87 -13.82
CA PRO A 183 41.76 -19.94 -12.88
C PRO A 183 43.06 -20.57 -13.34
N VAL A 184 44.09 -20.50 -12.50
CA VAL A 184 45.23 -21.37 -12.64
C VAL A 184 44.64 -22.77 -12.52
N GLU A 185 44.72 -23.54 -13.61
CA GLU A 185 44.42 -24.97 -13.59
C GLU A 185 45.19 -25.57 -12.41
N GLU A 186 44.45 -25.92 -11.36
CA GLU A 186 44.94 -26.66 -10.23
C GLU A 186 45.41 -28.00 -10.78
N THR A 187 46.73 -28.08 -10.97
CA THR A 187 47.42 -29.29 -11.39
C THR A 187 47.12 -30.36 -10.35
N LYS A 188 46.26 -31.32 -10.71
CA LYS A 188 46.11 -32.57 -9.97
C LYS A 188 47.49 -33.23 -9.85
N ALA A 189 48.02 -33.25 -8.64
CA ALA A 189 49.06 -34.18 -8.21
C ALA A 189 48.53 -35.01 -7.03
N PRO A 190 48.94 -36.28 -6.92
CA PRO A 190 48.07 -37.38 -6.49
C PRO A 190 47.98 -37.56 -4.97
N GLU A 191 46.84 -38.14 -4.60
CA GLU A 191 46.48 -38.76 -3.32
C GLU A 191 47.52 -39.77 -2.82
N PRO A 192 47.85 -39.77 -1.51
CA PRO A 192 48.23 -40.98 -0.80
C PRO A 192 47.12 -41.40 0.16
N ALA A 193 46.75 -42.67 0.03
CA ALA A 193 45.81 -43.41 0.86
C ALA A 193 46.37 -43.67 2.30
N PRO A 194 45.58 -44.24 3.23
CA PRO A 194 45.55 -43.87 4.65
C PRO A 194 46.51 -44.69 5.53
N THR A 195 46.91 -44.11 6.67
CA THR A 195 47.49 -44.88 7.79
C THR A 195 46.55 -44.79 9.00
N ALA A 196 46.14 -45.96 9.48
CA ALA A 196 45.37 -46.17 10.68
C ALA A 196 46.28 -46.28 11.92
N ALA A 197 45.84 -45.68 13.04
CA ALA A 197 46.02 -46.10 14.44
C ALA A 197 45.56 -44.92 15.33
N GLU A 198 44.34 -44.93 15.86
CA GLU A 198 43.97 -45.53 17.15
C GLU A 198 44.45 -44.68 18.36
N THR A 199 43.53 -43.92 18.96
CA THR A 199 43.50 -43.59 20.39
C THR A 199 42.07 -43.23 20.82
N ALA A 200 41.49 -44.14 21.58
CA ALA A 200 40.44 -44.05 22.60
C ALA A 200 39.44 -42.87 22.61
N ALA A 201 38.17 -43.24 22.43
CA ALA A 201 37.00 -42.55 22.95
C ALA A 201 36.89 -42.66 24.48
N PRO A 202 36.09 -41.78 25.12
CA PRO A 202 35.00 -42.32 25.92
C PRO A 202 33.63 -41.84 25.42
N ALA A 203 32.71 -42.80 25.49
CA ALA A 203 31.32 -42.72 25.15
C ALA A 203 30.55 -41.69 26.00
N SER A 204 29.58 -41.04 25.38
CA SER A 204 28.39 -40.54 26.06
C SER A 204 27.21 -40.77 25.12
N GLU A 205 26.38 -41.70 25.55
CA GLU A 205 25.25 -42.27 24.83
C GLU A 205 24.05 -41.28 24.81
N PRO A 206 23.17 -41.36 23.80
CA PRO A 206 22.05 -40.43 23.61
C PRO A 206 20.90 -40.71 24.57
N GLU A 207 20.41 -39.66 25.23
CA GLU A 207 19.19 -39.74 26.03
C GLU A 207 17.96 -39.68 25.11
N ALA A 208 17.35 -40.85 24.90
CA ALA A 208 16.03 -41.02 24.31
C ALA A 208 14.93 -40.68 25.33
N PRO A 209 13.74 -40.25 24.88
CA PRO A 209 12.68 -39.73 25.75
C PRO A 209 11.92 -40.87 26.46
N PRO A 210 11.39 -40.65 27.68
CA PRO A 210 10.48 -41.61 28.31
C PRO A 210 9.03 -41.48 27.81
N PRO A 211 8.20 -42.52 28.02
CA PRO A 211 7.01 -42.82 27.23
C PRO A 211 5.66 -42.40 27.85
N SER A 212 4.67 -42.32 26.97
CA SER A 212 3.26 -42.78 27.07
C SER A 212 2.49 -42.57 28.38
N VAL A 213 1.43 -41.75 28.30
CA VAL A 213 0.15 -42.05 28.95
C VAL A 213 -0.96 -41.98 27.90
N ALA A 214 -1.73 -43.06 27.82
CA ALA A 214 -2.90 -43.24 26.99
C ALA A 214 -4.15 -42.58 27.60
N GLU A 215 -5.27 -42.70 26.86
CA GLU A 215 -6.67 -42.42 27.27
C GLU A 215 -7.11 -40.94 27.21
N ALA A 216 -8.16 -40.52 26.49
CA ALA A 216 -9.25 -41.24 25.83
C ALA A 216 -9.82 -40.39 24.67
N ALA A 217 -10.16 -41.06 23.57
CA ALA A 217 -11.22 -40.60 22.68
C ALA A 217 -12.58 -40.81 23.38
N PRO A 218 -13.57 -39.95 23.11
CA PRO A 218 -14.77 -40.50 22.52
C PRO A 218 -15.11 -39.83 21.18
N ALA A 219 -15.40 -40.68 20.22
CA ALA A 219 -16.16 -40.36 19.04
C ALA A 219 -17.59 -39.96 19.42
N GLU A 220 -18.11 -38.89 18.82
CA GLU A 220 -19.53 -38.80 18.43
C GLU A 220 -19.67 -37.90 17.18
N THR A 221 -19.75 -38.53 16.01
CA THR A 221 -20.67 -38.12 14.94
C THR A 221 -21.94 -38.96 15.13
N PRO A 222 -23.13 -38.34 15.20
CA PRO A 222 -23.97 -38.16 14.01
C PRO A 222 -24.77 -36.82 14.08
N ALA A 223 -25.35 -36.22 13.05
CA ALA A 223 -26.05 -36.75 11.91
C ALA A 223 -26.21 -35.65 10.84
N ALA A 224 -26.08 -36.02 9.58
CA ALA A 224 -26.77 -35.35 8.50
C ALA A 224 -28.27 -35.69 8.56
N PRO A 225 -29.14 -34.76 8.15
CA PRO A 225 -30.22 -35.17 7.25
C PRO A 225 -30.12 -34.44 5.91
N ALA A 226 -30.06 -35.24 4.84
CA ALA A 226 -30.40 -34.83 3.48
C ALA A 226 -31.94 -34.77 3.32
N PRO A 227 -32.47 -34.65 2.10
CA PRO A 227 -32.83 -33.43 1.38
C PRO A 227 -34.37 -33.26 1.29
N VAL A 228 -34.87 -32.03 1.18
CA VAL A 228 -36.29 -31.81 0.84
C VAL A 228 -36.43 -31.01 -0.45
N ALA A 229 -36.89 -31.76 -1.45
CA ALA A 229 -37.62 -31.43 -2.67
C ALA A 229 -37.92 -29.95 -3.01
N THR A 230 -37.49 -29.59 -4.22
CA THR A 230 -38.15 -28.64 -5.13
C THR A 230 -39.65 -28.90 -5.30
N PRO A 231 -40.40 -27.86 -5.69
CA PRO A 231 -41.09 -27.95 -6.97
C PRO A 231 -40.77 -26.78 -7.93
N ALA A 232 -40.55 -27.14 -9.19
CA ALA A 232 -40.72 -26.30 -10.37
C ALA A 232 -42.19 -25.81 -10.46
N VAL A 233 -42.57 -24.70 -11.10
CA VAL A 233 -42.70 -24.40 -12.55
C VAL A 233 -43.22 -22.94 -12.57
N ALA A 234 -42.78 -21.97 -13.38
CA ALA A 234 -43.19 -21.79 -14.77
C ALA A 234 -42.42 -20.63 -15.46
N LYS A 235 -42.02 -20.87 -16.72
CA LYS A 235 -41.74 -19.87 -17.76
C LYS A 235 -43.05 -19.27 -18.28
N PRO A 236 -43.02 -18.06 -18.88
CA PRO A 236 -42.99 -17.99 -20.37
C PRO A 236 -41.98 -16.93 -20.85
N THR A 237 -40.96 -17.26 -21.65
CA THR A 237 -40.92 -17.15 -23.13
C THR A 237 -41.59 -15.92 -23.74
N THR A 238 -40.77 -14.98 -24.24
CA THR A 238 -40.80 -14.50 -25.64
C THR A 238 -39.50 -13.72 -25.97
N LYS A 239 -39.03 -13.91 -27.19
CA LYS A 239 -37.84 -13.39 -27.89
C LYS A 239 -38.38 -12.74 -29.21
N PRO A 240 -37.62 -12.10 -30.13
CA PRO A 240 -36.44 -11.21 -30.09
C PRO A 240 -36.62 -9.85 -30.85
N ALA A 241 -35.57 -9.01 -30.72
CA ALA A 241 -34.96 -8.12 -31.73
C ALA A 241 -35.59 -6.75 -32.09
N ALA A 242 -34.80 -5.67 -31.93
CA ALA A 242 -33.99 -5.10 -33.02
C ALA A 242 -33.12 -3.88 -32.60
N LYS A 243 -31.82 -3.96 -32.96
CA LYS A 243 -30.88 -2.92 -33.44
C LYS A 243 -30.98 -1.47 -32.90
N LYS A 244 -29.86 -0.99 -32.34
CA LYS A 244 -29.20 0.31 -32.65
C LYS A 244 -27.72 0.26 -32.26
N THR A 245 -26.87 -0.09 -33.22
CA THR A 245 -25.75 0.73 -33.76
C THR A 245 -24.64 1.09 -32.77
N ALA A 246 -23.58 0.28 -32.84
CA ALA A 246 -22.23 0.65 -32.45
C ALA A 246 -21.80 1.93 -33.17
N THR A 247 -21.37 2.94 -32.43
CA THR A 247 -20.68 4.10 -32.99
C THR A 247 -19.19 3.85 -32.89
N ALA A 248 -18.54 3.98 -34.04
CA ALA A 248 -17.17 3.62 -34.31
C ALA A 248 -16.14 4.44 -33.51
N LEU A 249 -15.05 3.77 -33.14
CA LEU A 249 -13.76 4.39 -32.84
C LEU A 249 -13.30 5.20 -34.06
N PRO A 250 -12.78 6.44 -33.90
CA PRO A 250 -12.13 7.14 -35.00
C PRO A 250 -10.78 6.46 -35.35
N PRO A 251 -10.39 6.41 -36.63
CA PRO A 251 -9.12 5.81 -37.05
C PRO A 251 -7.90 6.61 -36.57
N ILE A 252 -6.83 5.87 -36.27
CA ILE A 252 -5.51 6.38 -35.92
C ILE A 252 -4.98 7.17 -37.13
N GLY A 253 -4.75 8.48 -36.98
CA GLY A 253 -4.15 9.35 -38.00
C GLY A 253 -4.87 10.67 -38.30
N ALA A 254 -5.99 10.99 -37.64
CA ALA A 254 -6.64 12.29 -37.83
C ALA A 254 -5.80 13.43 -37.20
N LYS A 255 -5.45 14.44 -38.01
CA LYS A 255 -4.80 15.69 -37.56
C LYS A 255 -5.58 16.30 -36.38
N PRO A 256 -4.91 16.79 -35.33
CA PRO A 256 -5.61 17.38 -34.19
C PRO A 256 -6.44 18.57 -34.65
N ALA A 257 -7.74 18.53 -34.34
CA ALA A 257 -8.61 19.69 -34.44
C ALA A 257 -8.00 20.82 -33.58
N ALA A 258 -7.93 22.02 -34.16
CA ALA A 258 -7.41 23.20 -33.50
C ALA A 258 -8.02 23.35 -32.10
N MET A 259 -7.17 23.50 -31.09
CA MET A 259 -7.60 23.76 -29.72
C MET A 259 -8.45 25.04 -29.71
N PRO A 260 -9.63 25.06 -29.07
CA PRO A 260 -10.36 26.31 -28.90
C PRO A 260 -9.52 27.21 -28.00
N ILE A 261 -8.99 28.27 -28.61
CA ILE A 261 -8.24 29.33 -27.97
C ILE A 261 -9.08 29.85 -26.78
N ALA A 262 -8.45 29.98 -25.63
CA ALA A 262 -9.07 30.55 -24.44
C ALA A 262 -9.72 31.91 -24.79
N ALA A 263 -10.94 32.15 -24.30
CA ALA A 263 -11.51 33.48 -24.36
C ALA A 263 -10.59 34.42 -23.55
N LYS A 264 -10.36 35.65 -24.04
CA LYS A 264 -9.49 36.63 -23.37
C LYS A 264 -9.90 36.76 -21.90
N GLY A 265 -8.98 36.40 -21.00
CA GLY A 265 -9.13 36.53 -19.54
C GLY A 265 -9.29 35.23 -18.74
N GLU A 266 -9.44 34.07 -19.38
CA GLU A 266 -9.61 32.79 -18.67
C GLU A 266 -8.32 31.96 -18.65
N ILE A 267 -7.84 31.57 -17.46
CA ILE A 267 -6.70 30.66 -17.27
C ILE A 267 -7.23 29.26 -16.95
N ILE A 268 -6.88 28.27 -17.78
CA ILE A 268 -7.21 26.87 -17.50
C ILE A 268 -6.17 26.31 -16.54
N ILE A 269 -6.62 25.78 -15.42
CA ILE A 269 -5.79 25.08 -14.44
C ILE A 269 -5.94 23.59 -14.67
N ASP A 270 -4.84 22.97 -15.09
CA ASP A 270 -4.71 21.53 -15.20
C ASP A 270 -4.56 20.93 -13.80
N PRO A 271 -5.36 19.91 -13.43
CA PRO A 271 -5.21 19.21 -12.16
C PRO A 271 -3.81 18.59 -11.92
N ASN A 272 -3.03 18.36 -12.98
CA ASN A 272 -1.69 17.77 -12.89
C ASN A 272 -0.55 18.81 -12.85
N ASP A 273 -0.85 20.10 -13.04
CA ASP A 273 0.10 21.22 -12.90
C ASP A 273 -0.64 22.47 -12.38
N PRO A 274 -0.96 22.54 -11.08
CA PRO A 274 -1.78 23.59 -10.52
C PRO A 274 -1.02 24.92 -10.46
N LYS A 275 -1.35 25.84 -11.37
CA LYS A 275 -0.88 27.23 -11.31
C LYS A 275 -1.74 28.06 -10.35
N PRO A 276 -1.16 29.02 -9.61
CA PRO A 276 -1.92 29.88 -8.70
C PRO A 276 -2.93 30.75 -9.48
N CYS A 277 -4.18 30.74 -9.02
CA CYS A 277 -5.27 31.60 -9.51
C CYS A 277 -5.50 32.74 -8.53
N ALA A 278 -5.59 33.97 -9.04
CA ALA A 278 -5.88 35.15 -8.23
C ALA A 278 -7.38 35.47 -8.10
N GLY A 279 -8.27 34.67 -8.72
CA GLY A 279 -9.72 34.87 -8.70
C GLY A 279 -10.49 33.57 -8.48
N SER A 280 -11.76 33.52 -8.89
CA SER A 280 -12.66 32.40 -8.63
C SER A 280 -12.43 31.19 -9.56
N LEU A 281 -12.40 29.99 -8.96
CA LEU A 281 -12.25 28.72 -9.69
C LEU A 281 -13.61 28.12 -10.02
N VAL A 282 -13.88 27.91 -11.31
CA VAL A 282 -15.13 27.31 -11.81
C VAL A 282 -14.84 25.93 -12.43
N PRO A 283 -15.49 24.86 -11.96
CA PRO A 283 -15.39 23.55 -12.60
C PRO A 283 -15.95 23.56 -14.02
N ALA A 284 -15.21 23.01 -14.98
CA ALA A 284 -15.64 22.91 -16.36
C ALA A 284 -15.17 21.60 -17.02
N LYS A 285 -15.75 21.29 -18.19
CA LYS A 285 -15.38 20.12 -18.98
C LYS A 285 -14.94 20.59 -20.37
N ARG A 286 -13.67 20.38 -20.73
CA ARG A 286 -13.10 20.78 -22.03
C ARG A 286 -12.42 19.58 -22.69
N GLY A 287 -12.83 19.25 -23.91
CA GLY A 287 -12.28 18.10 -24.64
C GLY A 287 -12.47 16.75 -23.92
N GLY A 288 -13.53 16.60 -23.12
CA GLY A 288 -13.82 15.38 -22.35
C GLY A 288 -13.08 15.26 -21.01
N LYS A 289 -12.18 16.18 -20.67
CA LYS A 289 -11.46 16.21 -19.39
C LYS A 289 -12.07 17.23 -18.43
N ASN A 290 -12.05 16.91 -17.14
CA ASN A 290 -12.44 17.84 -16.07
C ASN A 290 -11.28 18.83 -15.88
N VAL A 291 -11.55 20.13 -16.01
CA VAL A 291 -10.58 21.22 -15.84
C VAL A 291 -11.17 22.28 -14.92
N LEU A 292 -10.30 23.05 -14.26
CA LEU A 292 -10.73 24.21 -13.49
C LEU A 292 -10.44 25.47 -14.31
N ILE A 293 -11.42 26.36 -14.43
CA ILE A 293 -11.25 27.67 -15.09
C ILE A 293 -11.10 28.72 -14.00
N CYS A 294 -9.96 29.38 -13.99
CA CYS A 294 -9.70 30.57 -13.19
C CYS A 294 -10.28 31.78 -13.91
N LYS A 295 -11.28 32.42 -13.28
CA LYS A 295 -11.81 33.72 -13.70
C LYS A 295 -11.23 34.80 -12.80
N ALA A 296 -10.65 35.85 -13.39
CA ALA A 296 -10.35 37.05 -12.66
C ALA A 296 -11.68 37.73 -12.28
N ASP A 297 -11.85 38.10 -11.02
CA ASP A 297 -12.99 38.89 -10.55
C ASP A 297 -12.85 40.36 -11.01
#